data_AF-A0A3A5IH67-F1
#
_entry.id   AF-A0A3A5IH67-F1
#
_cell.length_a   1.000
_cell.length_b   1.000
_cell.length_c   1.000
_cell.angle_alpha   90.00
_cell.angle_beta   90.00
_cell.angle_gamma   90.00
#
_symmetry.space_group_name_H-M   'P 1'
#
loop_
_entity.id
_entity.type
_entity.pdbx_description
1 polymer ?
#
loop_
_entity_poly.entity_id
_entity_poly.type
_entity_poly.pdbx_seq_one_letter_code
_entity_poly.pdbx_strand_id
1 'polypeptide(L)'
;MLIYNQGIEHIFFDLDHISRDYFQKSDYFVPFNNYLQHTQFYALYSQEEIWDIFTDGLNGEFLSYIQPIKYRFPKSIFSVIKELEVNALQSLLVTGNLDNIYSAHTFHLNSMYFRNKDVRAERTKLPDCVVDSVSDLEGYLNGRSDGYLNENKACDSEINSGKIYLENLYHPLDNGISSKLYTAGRYFTSADPRSYLHPLTGKILNFKEGDKVNIGKNLAGIVKINLDYISKKAGRINFITSVPAKPGKTDRIKLILENDEVANYASEIDCDILSVLRDYKPQKEAKGWDKRAENVNGVFSTNKKVSGHVVLVDDIITSGSTAMECVKMLLKAGAEKVSILALAAMQTKINTRSKLLIPCQCCDGLYKLRFNGNDARPFWGCSNFSSSNCRSSLEFYEGCNNLTMEEETPIFEREDVDLF
;
A
#
# COMPACT_ATOMS: atom_id res chain seq x y z
N MET A 1 5.10 8.35 -2.90
CA MET A 1 5.07 6.99 -3.44
C MET A 1 6.41 6.81 -4.11
N LEU A 2 7.36 6.29 -3.34
CA LEU A 2 8.79 6.31 -3.63
C LEU A 2 9.06 5.77 -5.02
N ILE A 3 9.16 6.71 -5.94
CA ILE A 3 9.56 6.46 -7.30
C ILE A 3 11.07 6.63 -7.29
N TYR A 4 11.72 5.47 -7.19
CA TYR A 4 13.04 5.16 -7.72
C TYR A 4 14.07 6.29 -7.64
N ASN A 5 14.91 6.22 -6.60
CA ASN A 5 16.36 6.53 -6.50
C ASN A 5 17.03 7.68 -7.27
N GLN A 6 16.35 8.44 -8.13
CA GLN A 6 16.95 9.49 -8.96
C GLN A 6 16.51 10.89 -8.54
N GLY A 7 15.65 11.02 -7.53
CA GLY A 7 15.16 12.32 -7.04
C GLY A 7 15.03 12.46 -5.53
N ILE A 8 15.51 11.51 -4.71
CA ILE A 8 15.53 11.71 -3.25
C ILE A 8 16.74 12.56 -2.90
N GLU A 9 16.51 13.80 -2.49
CA GLU A 9 17.54 14.75 -2.07
C GLU A 9 17.75 14.74 -0.56
N HIS A 10 16.74 14.30 0.22
CA HIS A 10 16.78 14.37 1.68
C HIS A 10 16.22 13.10 2.32
N ILE A 11 16.92 12.54 3.31
CA ILE A 11 16.47 11.40 4.11
C ILE A 11 16.47 11.78 5.59
N PHE A 12 15.33 11.60 6.24
CA PHE A 12 15.10 11.89 7.65
C PHE A 12 14.95 10.58 8.43
N PHE A 13 15.85 10.33 9.38
CA PHE A 13 15.77 9.22 10.32
C PHE A 13 15.16 9.70 11.64
N ASP A 14 14.00 9.16 11.99
CA ASP A 14 13.35 9.37 13.28
C ASP A 14 13.96 8.44 14.34
N LEU A 15 15.04 8.89 14.98
CA LEU A 15 15.82 8.09 15.92
C LEU A 15 15.07 7.81 17.23
N ASP A 16 14.07 8.63 17.57
CA ASP A 16 13.24 8.41 18.75
C ASP A 16 12.40 7.12 18.65
N HIS A 17 12.15 6.64 17.43
CA HIS A 17 11.27 5.50 17.17
C HIS A 17 11.96 4.32 16.45
N ILE A 18 13.24 4.45 16.09
CA ILE A 18 14.02 3.34 15.52
C ILE A 18 14.94 2.78 16.60
N SER A 19 14.77 1.49 16.94
CA SER A 19 15.58 0.86 18.00
C SER A 19 17.04 0.70 17.60
N ARG A 20 17.94 0.98 18.56
CA ARG A 20 19.40 0.79 18.43
C ARG A 20 19.80 -0.63 18.05
N ASP A 21 19.08 -1.64 18.54
CA ASP A 21 19.37 -3.06 18.31
C ASP A 21 19.38 -3.44 16.82
N TYR A 22 18.70 -2.64 15.98
CA TYR A 22 18.70 -2.86 14.54
C TYR A 22 20.00 -2.44 13.86
N PHE A 23 20.68 -1.43 14.38
CA PHE A 23 21.94 -0.93 13.82
C PHE A 23 23.18 -1.68 14.33
N GLN A 24 23.07 -2.40 15.46
CA GLN A 24 24.19 -3.10 16.08
C GLN A 24 24.54 -4.48 15.47
N LYS A 25 23.72 -5.02 14.56
CA LYS A 25 23.75 -6.45 14.18
C LYS A 25 24.46 -6.81 12.86
N SER A 26 25.18 -5.89 12.23
CA SER A 26 25.90 -6.22 10.99
C SER A 26 27.35 -5.78 11.06
N ASP A 27 28.26 -6.72 10.91
CA ASP A 27 29.69 -6.45 10.73
C ASP A 27 30.01 -5.81 9.36
N TYR A 28 28.98 -5.54 8.53
CA TYR A 28 29.11 -5.16 7.12
C TYR A 28 28.28 -3.92 6.72
N PHE A 29 28.12 -2.95 7.61
CA PHE A 29 27.46 -1.69 7.25
C PHE A 29 28.30 -0.88 6.25
N VAL A 30 27.66 -0.27 5.25
CA VAL A 30 28.31 0.73 4.40
C VAL A 30 27.78 2.12 4.77
N PRO A 31 28.63 3.15 4.85
CA PRO A 31 28.18 4.50 5.20
C PRO A 31 27.12 5.02 4.22
N PHE A 32 26.06 5.69 4.71
CA PHE A 32 24.89 6.06 3.90
C PHE A 32 25.21 6.86 2.62
N ASN A 33 26.20 7.77 2.67
CA ASN A 33 26.65 8.55 1.51
C ASN A 33 27.19 7.70 0.35
N ASN A 34 27.54 6.43 0.58
CA ASN A 34 27.98 5.54 -0.49
C ASN A 34 26.82 5.05 -1.36
N TYR A 35 25.58 5.05 -0.83
CA TYR A 35 24.40 4.64 -1.58
C TYR A 35 23.82 5.78 -2.41
N LEU A 36 23.90 7.01 -1.92
CA LEU A 36 23.31 8.19 -2.56
C LEU A 36 24.24 9.40 -2.44
N GLN A 37 25.08 9.62 -3.46
CA GLN A 37 26.13 10.65 -3.45
C GLN A 37 25.61 12.11 -3.42
N HIS A 38 24.33 12.32 -3.72
CA HIS A 38 23.69 13.64 -3.79
C HIS A 38 22.55 13.83 -2.76
N THR A 39 22.43 12.91 -1.80
CA THR A 39 21.38 12.94 -0.79
C THR A 39 21.92 13.43 0.55
N GLN A 40 21.19 14.33 1.19
CA GLN A 40 21.48 14.80 2.54
C GLN A 40 20.75 13.93 3.56
N PHE A 41 21.45 13.54 4.63
CA PHE A 41 20.93 12.69 5.69
C PHE A 41 20.75 13.50 6.97
N TYR A 42 19.59 13.36 7.60
CA TYR A 42 19.22 14.02 8.85
C TYR A 42 18.85 12.99 9.90
N ALA A 43 19.38 13.17 11.10
CA ALA A 43 18.96 12.44 12.28
C ALA A 43 18.07 13.34 13.13
N LEU A 44 16.81 12.95 13.27
CA LEU A 44 15.83 13.64 14.08
C LEU A 44 15.74 12.95 15.43
N TYR A 45 15.97 13.71 16.49
CA TYR A 45 15.82 13.24 17.87
C TYR A 45 15.31 14.35 18.78
N SER A 46 14.63 13.95 19.85
CA SER A 46 14.11 14.88 20.87
C SER A 46 14.96 14.91 22.14
N GLN A 47 15.64 13.80 22.45
CA GLN A 47 16.51 13.65 23.62
C GLN A 47 17.96 13.47 23.18
N GLU A 48 18.87 14.23 23.80
CA GLU A 48 20.29 14.25 23.43
C GLU A 48 20.96 12.88 23.63
N GLU A 49 20.55 12.17 24.70
CA GLU A 49 20.99 10.80 24.98
C GLU A 49 20.72 9.84 23.81
N ILE A 50 19.65 10.03 23.03
CA ILE A 50 19.31 9.18 21.87
C ILE A 50 20.36 9.33 20.77
N TRP A 51 20.83 10.56 20.54
CA TRP A 51 21.90 10.83 19.58
C TRP A 51 23.20 10.17 20.02
N ASP A 52 23.61 10.36 21.28
CA ASP A 52 24.83 9.76 21.83
C ASP A 52 24.79 8.22 21.74
N ILE A 53 23.65 7.62 22.10
CA ILE A 53 23.41 6.17 22.01
C ILE A 53 23.53 5.67 20.56
N PHE A 54 22.96 6.42 19.61
CA PHE A 54 23.03 6.08 18.19
C PHE A 54 24.47 6.16 17.68
N THR A 55 25.20 7.23 18.01
CA THR A 55 26.60 7.40 17.61
C THR A 55 27.53 6.39 18.26
N ASP A 56 27.34 6.06 19.55
CA ASP A 56 28.13 5.03 20.22
C ASP A 56 27.85 3.62 19.68
N GLY A 57 26.64 3.41 19.14
CA GLY A 57 26.22 2.15 18.55
C GLY A 57 26.78 1.91 17.14
N LEU A 58 27.28 2.95 16.48
CA LEU A 58 27.85 2.89 15.14
C LEU A 58 29.34 3.21 15.23
N ASN A 59 30.23 2.33 14.78
CA ASN A 59 31.63 2.74 14.59
C ASN A 59 31.66 4.00 13.71
N GLY A 60 32.43 5.03 14.10
CA GLY A 60 32.41 6.34 13.44
C GLY A 60 32.67 6.33 11.92
N GLU A 61 33.20 5.23 11.37
CA GLU A 61 33.28 5.00 9.93
C GLU A 61 31.91 4.92 9.24
N PHE A 62 30.85 4.46 9.94
CA PHE A 62 29.49 4.27 9.40
C PHE A 62 28.65 5.57 9.36
N LEU A 63 29.05 6.61 10.08
CA LEU A 63 28.41 7.92 10.07
C LEU A 63 29.04 8.80 9.00
N SER A 64 28.79 8.51 7.73
CA SER A 64 29.14 9.47 6.67
C SER A 64 28.12 10.62 6.69
N TYR A 65 28.54 11.76 7.25
CA TYR A 65 27.81 13.03 7.36
C TYR A 65 26.28 12.90 7.54
N ILE A 66 25.85 12.78 8.80
CA ILE A 66 24.43 12.93 9.17
C ILE A 66 24.31 14.22 9.97
N GLN A 67 23.41 15.11 9.56
CA GLN A 67 23.13 16.33 10.31
C GLN A 67 22.24 16.01 11.51
N PRO A 68 22.71 16.22 12.75
CA PRO A 68 21.87 16.04 13.93
C PRO A 68 20.90 17.22 14.05
N ILE A 69 19.61 16.93 14.17
CA ILE A 69 18.57 17.93 14.39
C ILE A 69 17.81 17.56 15.66
N LYS A 70 18.16 18.26 16.74
CA LYS A 70 17.40 18.25 17.99
C LYS A 70 16.12 19.05 17.79
N TYR A 71 14.96 18.40 17.92
CA TYR A 71 13.67 19.07 17.86
C TYR A 71 12.94 18.99 19.20
N ARG A 72 12.21 20.06 19.52
CA ARG A 72 11.43 20.13 20.77
C ARG A 72 10.09 19.46 20.54
N PHE A 73 9.68 18.49 21.37
CA PHE A 73 8.28 18.09 21.40
C PHE A 73 7.41 19.33 21.72
N PRO A 74 6.33 19.63 20.98
CA PRO A 74 5.62 18.84 19.96
C PRO A 74 5.76 19.43 18.54
N LYS A 75 6.96 19.81 18.10
CA LYS A 75 7.18 20.12 16.67
C LYS A 75 6.97 18.83 15.86
N SER A 76 6.05 18.86 14.90
CA SER A 76 5.90 17.74 13.97
C SER A 76 7.15 17.61 13.11
N ILE A 77 7.49 16.41 12.68
CA ILE A 77 8.57 16.20 11.71
C ILE A 77 8.44 17.11 10.48
N PHE A 78 7.21 17.40 10.07
CA PHE A 78 6.94 18.34 9.00
C PHE A 78 7.41 19.77 9.31
N SER A 79 7.22 20.25 10.53
CA SER A 79 7.72 21.58 10.90
C SER A 79 9.24 21.67 10.81
N VAL A 80 9.96 20.58 11.11
CA VAL A 80 11.40 20.49 10.89
C VAL A 80 11.73 20.55 9.40
N ILE A 81 11.07 19.73 8.58
CA ILE A 81 11.24 19.72 7.12
C ILE A 81 10.99 21.11 6.52
N LYS A 82 9.94 21.80 6.96
CA LYS A 82 9.61 23.16 6.53
C LYS A 82 10.67 24.18 6.94
N GLU A 83 11.21 24.09 8.15
CA GLU A 83 12.28 24.98 8.66
C GLU A 83 13.59 24.80 7.90
N LEU A 84 13.85 23.60 7.37
CA LEU A 84 15.01 23.33 6.52
C LEU A 84 14.81 23.79 5.07
N GLU A 85 13.62 24.28 4.71
CA GLU A 85 13.26 24.72 3.36
C GLU A 85 13.49 23.66 2.27
N VAL A 86 13.38 22.37 2.64
CA VAL A 86 13.59 21.25 1.70
C VAL A 86 12.31 20.88 0.95
N ASN A 87 12.48 20.30 -0.24
CA ASN A 87 11.35 19.82 -1.04
C ASN A 87 10.81 18.49 -0.49
N ALA A 88 9.56 18.51 0.01
CA ALA A 88 8.90 17.32 0.56
C ALA A 88 8.75 16.18 -0.47
N LEU A 89 8.57 16.48 -1.76
CA LEU A 89 8.45 15.46 -2.82
C LEU A 89 9.74 14.67 -3.04
N GLN A 90 10.88 15.32 -2.75
CA GLN A 90 12.23 14.77 -2.87
C GLN A 90 12.77 14.31 -1.52
N SER A 91 11.91 14.22 -0.51
CA SER A 91 12.28 13.88 0.86
C SER A 91 11.66 12.54 1.27
N LEU A 92 12.39 11.78 2.09
CA LEU A 92 12.00 10.48 2.62
C LEU A 92 12.10 10.48 4.14
N LEU A 93 11.02 10.08 4.82
CA LEU A 93 11.02 9.76 6.24
C LEU A 93 11.20 8.26 6.48
N VAL A 94 12.20 7.89 7.29
CA VAL A 94 12.36 6.56 7.88
C VAL A 94 11.98 6.63 9.37
N THR A 95 10.94 5.89 9.78
CA THR A 95 10.43 5.94 11.16
C THR A 95 9.87 4.59 11.62
N GLY A 96 9.98 4.31 12.92
CA GLY A 96 9.28 3.19 13.57
C GLY A 96 7.90 3.56 14.14
N ASN A 97 7.38 4.76 13.84
CA ASN A 97 6.09 5.26 14.33
C ASN A 97 5.10 5.49 13.17
N LEU A 98 3.94 4.84 13.23
CA LEU A 98 2.92 4.92 12.18
C LEU A 98 2.14 6.23 12.14
N ASP A 99 2.06 6.97 13.24
CA ASP A 99 1.44 8.30 13.22
C ASP A 99 2.32 9.30 12.47
N ASN A 100 3.65 9.10 12.52
CA ASN A 100 4.60 9.84 11.69
C ASN A 100 4.46 9.47 10.20
N ILE A 101 4.13 8.22 9.85
CA ILE A 101 3.79 7.81 8.48
C ILE A 101 2.54 8.54 7.97
N TYR A 102 1.47 8.60 8.77
CA TYR A 102 0.25 9.33 8.37
C TYR A 102 0.52 10.83 8.17
N SER A 103 1.30 11.42 9.07
CA SER A 103 1.72 12.82 8.98
C SER A 103 2.53 13.07 7.71
N ALA A 104 3.53 12.23 7.42
CA ALA A 104 4.33 12.29 6.20
C ALA A 104 3.47 12.34 4.92
N HIS A 105 2.50 11.44 4.80
CA HIS A 105 1.62 11.40 3.63
C HIS A 105 0.77 12.66 3.46
N THR A 106 0.33 13.30 4.56
CA THR A 106 -0.45 14.55 4.50
C THR A 106 0.35 15.69 3.86
N PHE A 107 1.67 15.62 3.94
CA PHE A 107 2.61 16.59 3.37
C PHE A 107 3.30 16.09 2.08
N HIS A 108 2.77 15.04 1.46
CA HIS A 108 3.33 14.41 0.25
C HIS A 108 4.76 13.87 0.41
N LEU A 109 5.19 13.66 1.65
CA LEU A 109 6.49 13.09 1.98
C LEU A 109 6.46 11.58 1.76
N ASN A 110 7.53 11.05 1.20
CA ASN A 110 7.73 9.62 1.08
C ASN A 110 7.99 8.97 2.44
N SER A 111 7.54 7.73 2.64
CA SER A 111 7.63 7.09 3.96
C SER A 111 8.12 5.64 3.93
N MET A 112 9.11 5.34 4.76
CA MET A 112 9.58 4.00 5.09
C MET A 112 9.27 3.71 6.55
N TYR A 113 8.48 2.67 6.79
CA TYR A 113 8.24 2.17 8.12
C TYR A 113 9.29 1.13 8.48
N PHE A 114 10.11 1.45 9.48
CA PHE A 114 11.05 0.50 10.07
C PHE A 114 10.30 -0.34 11.10
N ARG A 115 10.00 -1.60 10.75
CA ARG A 115 9.07 -2.42 11.52
C ARG A 115 9.62 -2.79 12.89
N ASN A 116 9.03 -2.20 13.93
CA ASN A 116 9.23 -2.60 15.32
C ASN A 116 8.33 -3.80 15.66
N LYS A 117 8.86 -4.76 16.43
CA LYS A 117 8.13 -5.97 16.87
C LYS A 117 6.90 -5.66 17.74
N ASP A 118 6.92 -4.52 18.44
CA ASP A 118 5.91 -4.19 19.46
C ASP A 118 4.73 -3.35 18.93
N VAL A 119 4.83 -2.82 17.71
CA VAL A 119 3.79 -1.95 17.15
C VAL A 119 2.85 -2.75 16.27
N ARG A 120 1.58 -2.86 16.71
CA ARG A 120 0.50 -3.34 15.85
C ARG A 120 0.25 -2.30 14.79
N ALA A 121 0.63 -2.60 13.56
CA ALA A 121 0.38 -1.67 12.49
C ALA A 121 -1.12 -1.59 12.13
N GLU A 122 -1.54 -0.42 11.64
CA GLU A 122 -2.91 -0.20 11.17
C GLU A 122 -2.94 -0.32 9.64
N ARG A 123 -3.70 -1.28 9.10
CA ARG A 123 -3.85 -1.44 7.63
C ARG A 123 -4.34 -0.20 6.87
N THR A 124 -4.88 0.80 7.59
CA THR A 124 -5.43 2.03 6.99
C THR A 124 -4.40 3.14 6.85
N LYS A 125 -3.19 2.96 7.40
CA LYS A 125 -2.08 3.94 7.38
C LYS A 125 -0.77 3.26 6.95
N LEU A 126 -0.81 2.49 5.87
CA LEU A 126 0.34 1.78 5.37
C LEU A 126 1.39 2.77 4.82
N PRO A 127 2.69 2.55 5.10
CA PRO A 127 3.79 3.32 4.54
C PRO A 127 3.94 3.09 3.03
N ASP A 128 4.83 3.84 2.37
CA ASP A 128 5.25 3.48 1.01
C ASP A 128 6.08 2.19 1.00
N CYS A 129 6.96 2.00 1.98
CA CYS A 129 7.80 0.81 2.08
C CYS A 129 7.90 0.33 3.54
N VAL A 130 8.01 -1.00 3.72
CA VAL A 130 8.25 -1.64 5.01
C VAL A 130 9.66 -2.21 5.03
N VAL A 131 10.43 -1.84 6.05
CA VAL A 131 11.82 -2.28 6.26
C VAL A 131 11.87 -3.18 7.48
N ASP A 132 12.48 -4.37 7.33
CA ASP A 132 12.56 -5.38 8.40
C ASP A 132 13.92 -5.48 9.07
N SER A 133 14.93 -5.02 8.37
CA SER A 133 16.32 -5.10 8.76
C SER A 133 17.07 -3.95 8.12
N VAL A 134 18.29 -3.71 8.58
CA VAL A 134 19.07 -2.65 7.95
C VAL A 134 19.62 -3.05 6.59
N SER A 135 19.93 -4.34 6.38
CA SER A 135 20.20 -4.86 5.03
C SER A 135 19.04 -4.58 4.07
N ASP A 136 17.79 -4.60 4.56
CA ASP A 136 16.67 -4.23 3.73
C ASP A 136 16.67 -2.75 3.33
N LEU A 137 16.98 -1.88 4.29
CA LEU A 137 17.11 -0.45 4.08
C LEU A 137 18.21 -0.15 3.05
N GLU A 138 19.41 -0.71 3.25
CA GLU A 138 20.55 -0.57 2.34
C GLU A 138 20.19 -1.02 0.93
N GLY A 139 19.51 -2.16 0.80
CA GLY A 139 19.01 -2.65 -0.48
C GLY A 139 18.12 -1.61 -1.17
N TYR A 140 17.16 -1.01 -0.45
CA TYR A 140 16.25 -0.02 -1.02
C TYR A 140 16.94 1.29 -1.39
N LEU A 141 17.86 1.77 -0.54
CA LEU A 141 18.68 2.95 -0.85
C LEU A 141 19.62 2.70 -2.04
N ASN A 142 20.01 1.44 -2.28
CA ASN A 142 20.79 1.03 -3.45
C ASN A 142 19.92 0.63 -4.67
N GLY A 143 18.64 1.02 -4.69
CA GLY A 143 17.77 0.87 -5.87
C GLY A 143 17.04 -0.46 -5.99
N ARG A 144 17.08 -1.31 -4.95
CA ARG A 144 16.23 -2.51 -4.90
C ARG A 144 14.76 -2.10 -4.91
N SER A 145 13.96 -2.77 -5.74
CA SER A 145 12.57 -2.39 -5.99
C SER A 145 11.52 -3.37 -5.43
N ASP A 146 11.91 -4.47 -4.78
CA ASP A 146 10.97 -5.47 -4.26
C ASP A 146 10.33 -5.12 -2.90
N GLY A 147 10.54 -3.90 -2.38
CA GLY A 147 10.10 -3.47 -1.04
C GLY A 147 8.78 -2.74 -0.92
N TYR A 148 8.24 -2.24 -2.04
CA TYR A 148 7.09 -1.35 -2.10
C TYR A 148 5.77 -2.12 -2.10
N LEU A 149 5.56 -2.94 -1.08
CA LEU A 149 4.55 -4.01 -1.10
C LEU A 149 4.62 -4.76 -2.45
N ASN A 150 3.50 -5.12 -3.06
CA ASN A 150 3.46 -5.58 -4.46
C ASN A 150 3.05 -4.46 -5.43
N GLU A 151 3.12 -3.19 -5.04
CA GLU A 151 2.75 -2.06 -5.90
C GLU A 151 3.72 -1.92 -7.07
N ASN A 152 4.98 -2.31 -6.92
CA ASN A 152 5.93 -2.31 -8.02
C ASN A 152 5.63 -3.37 -9.09
N LYS A 153 5.05 -4.52 -8.72
CA LYS A 153 4.48 -5.45 -9.71
C LYS A 153 3.37 -4.79 -10.53
N ALA A 154 2.62 -3.87 -9.91
CA ALA A 154 1.62 -3.06 -10.61
C ALA A 154 2.24 -1.99 -11.53
N CYS A 155 3.54 -1.71 -11.44
CA CYS A 155 4.27 -0.86 -12.38
C CYS A 155 4.93 -1.69 -13.48
N ASP A 156 5.55 -2.82 -13.12
CA ASP A 156 6.31 -3.66 -14.04
C ASP A 156 5.98 -5.14 -13.85
N SER A 157 5.51 -5.78 -14.92
CA SER A 157 5.15 -7.20 -14.92
C SER A 157 6.35 -8.12 -14.72
N GLU A 158 7.58 -7.66 -14.95
CA GLU A 158 8.78 -8.47 -14.81
C GLU A 158 9.20 -8.68 -13.35
N ILE A 159 8.71 -7.84 -12.42
CA ILE A 159 8.97 -7.99 -11.00
C ILE A 159 8.28 -9.27 -10.51
N ASN A 160 8.97 -10.14 -9.77
CA ASN A 160 8.42 -11.43 -9.33
C ASN A 160 8.49 -11.63 -7.81
N SER A 161 8.77 -10.56 -7.09
CA SER A 161 8.79 -10.50 -5.64
C SER A 161 8.10 -9.22 -5.16
N GLY A 162 7.66 -9.22 -3.92
CA GLY A 162 7.13 -8.04 -3.27
C GLY A 162 6.89 -8.30 -1.80
N LYS A 163 6.68 -7.21 -1.06
CA LYS A 163 6.33 -7.28 0.36
C LYS A 163 4.82 -7.37 0.53
N ILE A 164 4.43 -7.93 1.67
CA ILE A 164 3.03 -8.02 2.04
C ILE A 164 2.87 -7.47 3.45
N TYR A 165 1.75 -6.81 3.65
CA TYR A 165 1.35 -6.37 4.96
C TYR A 165 0.50 -7.45 5.63
N LEU A 166 0.88 -7.83 6.86
CA LEU A 166 0.26 -8.92 7.61
C LEU A 166 -0.31 -8.40 8.92
N GLU A 167 -1.61 -8.62 9.14
CA GLU A 167 -2.26 -8.36 10.42
C GLU A 167 -3.21 -9.51 10.81
N ASN A 168 -3.66 -9.52 12.07
CA ASN A 168 -4.78 -10.34 12.50
C ASN A 168 -6.06 -9.53 12.33
N LEU A 169 -7.03 -10.09 11.61
CA LEU A 169 -8.38 -9.55 11.52
C LEU A 169 -9.31 -10.36 12.43
N TYR A 170 -10.16 -9.66 13.16
CA TYR A 170 -11.12 -10.26 14.11
C TYR A 170 -12.53 -10.05 13.60
N HIS A 171 -13.39 -11.05 13.82
CA HIS A 171 -14.77 -10.96 13.40
C HIS A 171 -15.51 -9.96 14.31
N PRO A 172 -16.11 -8.90 13.76
CA PRO A 172 -16.66 -7.79 14.55
C PRO A 172 -17.82 -8.18 15.48
N LEU A 173 -18.53 -9.27 15.16
CA LEU A 173 -19.68 -9.76 15.93
C LEU A 173 -19.45 -11.12 16.59
N ASP A 174 -18.26 -11.72 16.44
CA ASP A 174 -17.96 -13.08 16.92
C ASP A 174 -16.51 -13.16 17.42
N ASN A 175 -16.32 -12.88 18.69
CA ASN A 175 -14.99 -12.71 19.31
C ASN A 175 -14.11 -13.97 19.23
N GLY A 176 -14.67 -15.15 18.95
CA GLY A 176 -13.93 -16.39 18.79
C GLY A 176 -13.27 -16.55 17.42
N ILE A 177 -13.62 -15.72 16.44
CA ILE A 177 -13.21 -15.87 15.05
C ILE A 177 -12.16 -14.81 14.69
N SER A 178 -11.01 -15.29 14.20
CA SER A 178 -9.96 -14.44 13.65
C SER A 178 -9.30 -15.10 12.44
N SER A 179 -8.66 -14.28 11.61
CA SER A 179 -7.91 -14.74 10.43
C SER A 179 -6.69 -13.87 10.19
N LYS A 180 -5.68 -14.44 9.53
CA LYS A 180 -4.53 -13.67 9.03
C LYS A 180 -4.93 -12.95 7.75
N LEU A 181 -4.81 -11.63 7.75
CA LEU A 181 -4.98 -10.80 6.56
C LEU A 181 -3.63 -10.52 5.92
N TYR A 182 -3.48 -10.94 4.68
CA TYR A 182 -2.37 -10.65 3.79
C TYR A 182 -2.83 -9.59 2.79
N THR A 183 -2.19 -8.42 2.82
CA THR A 183 -2.51 -7.31 1.93
C THR A 183 -1.36 -7.09 0.96
N ALA A 184 -1.66 -7.10 -0.34
CA ALA A 184 -0.67 -6.96 -1.39
C ALA A 184 -0.26 -5.50 -1.68
N GLY A 185 -1.07 -4.50 -1.32
CA GLY A 185 -0.76 -3.10 -1.57
C GLY A 185 -1.80 -2.13 -0.99
N ARG A 186 -1.72 -0.87 -1.38
CA ARG A 186 -2.64 0.19 -0.92
C ARG A 186 -3.74 0.47 -1.93
N TYR A 187 -4.88 0.89 -1.42
CA TYR A 187 -5.99 1.40 -2.21
C TYR A 187 -6.39 2.78 -1.73
N PHE A 188 -6.43 3.73 -2.65
CA PHE A 188 -6.88 5.09 -2.41
C PHE A 188 -8.22 5.30 -3.09
N THR A 189 -9.20 5.86 -2.36
CA THR A 189 -10.48 6.22 -2.97
C THR A 189 -10.31 7.38 -3.94
N SER A 190 -11.24 7.57 -4.87
CA SER A 190 -11.19 8.69 -5.83
C SER A 190 -11.16 10.08 -5.18
N ALA A 191 -11.65 10.20 -3.94
CA ALA A 191 -11.61 11.44 -3.16
C ALA A 191 -10.26 11.69 -2.46
N ASP A 192 -9.33 10.74 -2.51
CA ASP A 192 -7.99 10.85 -1.96
C ASP A 192 -7.02 11.37 -3.03
N PRO A 193 -6.25 12.44 -2.75
CA PRO A 193 -5.30 13.00 -3.72
C PRO A 193 -4.24 11.99 -4.19
N ARG A 194 -3.88 11.00 -3.38
CA ARG A 194 -2.89 9.97 -3.74
C ARG A 194 -3.42 9.00 -4.80
N SER A 195 -4.74 8.89 -4.95
CA SER A 195 -5.34 8.03 -5.98
C SER A 195 -4.92 8.41 -7.39
N TYR A 196 -4.63 9.69 -7.64
CA TYR A 196 -4.20 10.18 -8.94
C TYR A 196 -2.87 9.57 -9.41
N LEU A 197 -1.99 9.23 -8.47
CA LEU A 197 -0.63 8.75 -8.76
C LEU A 197 -0.45 7.23 -8.63
N HIS A 198 -1.45 6.49 -8.17
CA HIS A 198 -1.24 5.14 -7.65
C HIS A 198 -1.56 4.01 -8.66
N PRO A 199 -0.54 3.32 -9.23
CA PRO A 199 -0.74 2.35 -10.31
C PRO A 199 -1.64 1.19 -9.93
N LEU A 200 -1.44 0.58 -8.76
CA LEU A 200 -2.29 -0.54 -8.31
C LEU A 200 -3.75 -0.10 -8.10
N THR A 201 -3.99 1.11 -7.60
CA THR A 201 -5.35 1.65 -7.46
C THR A 201 -5.97 1.89 -8.83
N GLY A 202 -5.21 2.51 -9.75
CA GLY A 202 -5.62 2.73 -11.12
C GLY A 202 -5.93 1.43 -11.85
N LYS A 203 -5.12 0.38 -11.70
CA LYS A 203 -5.34 -0.95 -12.30
C LYS A 203 -6.59 -1.62 -11.77
N ILE A 204 -6.76 -1.64 -10.45
CA ILE A 204 -7.98 -2.17 -9.83
C ILE A 204 -9.20 -1.43 -10.38
N LEU A 205 -9.20 -0.09 -10.41
CA LEU A 205 -10.30 0.71 -10.96
C LEU A 205 -10.56 0.43 -12.45
N ASN A 206 -9.52 0.37 -13.27
CA ASN A 206 -9.63 0.07 -14.70
C ASN A 206 -10.19 -1.32 -14.98
N PHE A 207 -9.81 -2.31 -14.16
CA PHE A 207 -10.36 -3.66 -14.22
C PHE A 207 -11.80 -3.71 -13.71
N LYS A 208 -12.22 -2.75 -12.85
CA LYS A 208 -13.62 -2.62 -12.45
C LYS A 208 -14.53 -2.14 -13.58
N GLU A 209 -14.01 -1.36 -14.52
CA GLU A 209 -14.75 -0.82 -15.68
C GLU A 209 -14.90 -1.82 -16.83
N GLY A 210 -14.12 -2.90 -16.84
CA GLY A 210 -14.22 -3.97 -17.82
C GLY A 210 -13.06 -4.95 -17.74
N ASP A 211 -13.24 -6.12 -18.34
CA ASP A 211 -12.18 -7.13 -18.43
C ASP A 211 -11.08 -6.68 -19.41
N LYS A 212 -10.02 -6.10 -18.86
CA LYS A 212 -8.83 -5.69 -19.59
C LYS A 212 -7.78 -6.78 -19.41
N VAL A 213 -7.70 -7.69 -20.39
CA VAL A 213 -6.87 -8.90 -20.38
C VAL A 213 -5.50 -8.71 -19.73
N ASN A 214 -4.71 -7.73 -20.19
CA ASN A 214 -3.35 -7.53 -19.67
C ASN A 214 -3.30 -6.91 -18.27
N ILE A 215 -4.32 -6.13 -17.87
CA ILE A 215 -4.45 -5.67 -16.48
C ILE A 215 -4.84 -6.86 -15.59
N GLY A 216 -5.77 -7.70 -16.02
CA GLY A 216 -6.14 -8.94 -15.33
C GLY A 216 -4.94 -9.85 -15.12
N LYS A 217 -4.14 -10.07 -16.16
CA LYS A 217 -2.86 -10.81 -16.09
C LYS A 217 -1.90 -10.21 -15.06
N ASN A 218 -1.72 -8.89 -15.07
CA ASN A 218 -0.83 -8.23 -14.11
C ASN A 218 -1.34 -8.37 -12.66
N LEU A 219 -2.64 -8.23 -12.41
CA LEU A 219 -3.23 -8.46 -11.09
C LEU A 219 -3.14 -9.94 -10.67
N ALA A 220 -3.29 -10.88 -11.59
CA ALA A 220 -3.09 -12.31 -11.32
C ALA A 220 -1.64 -12.62 -10.94
N GLY A 221 -0.66 -11.98 -11.58
CA GLY A 221 0.75 -12.05 -11.16
C GLY A 221 0.97 -11.56 -9.72
N ILE A 222 0.24 -10.53 -9.27
CA ILE A 222 0.25 -10.09 -7.86
C ILE A 222 -0.34 -11.20 -6.97
N VAL A 223 -1.51 -11.74 -7.31
CA VAL A 223 -2.12 -12.85 -6.55
C VAL A 223 -1.15 -14.02 -6.42
N LYS A 224 -0.50 -14.43 -7.51
CA LYS A 224 0.48 -15.52 -7.53
C LYS A 224 1.62 -15.29 -6.52
N ILE A 225 2.25 -14.12 -6.52
CA ILE A 225 3.33 -13.79 -5.57
C ILE A 225 2.86 -13.96 -4.12
N ASN A 226 1.64 -13.54 -3.83
CA ASN A 226 1.07 -13.63 -2.49
C ASN A 226 0.69 -15.07 -2.10
N LEU A 227 0.14 -15.85 -3.03
CA LEU A 227 -0.14 -17.27 -2.82
C LEU A 227 1.14 -18.05 -2.56
N ASP A 228 2.20 -17.78 -3.32
CA ASP A 228 3.53 -18.38 -3.13
C ASP A 228 4.09 -18.03 -1.74
N TYR A 229 3.93 -16.79 -1.30
CA TYR A 229 4.31 -16.39 0.06
C TYR A 229 3.48 -17.11 1.12
N ILE A 230 2.16 -17.14 0.98
CA ILE A 230 1.24 -17.75 1.94
C ILE A 230 1.54 -19.25 2.05
N SER A 231 1.69 -19.94 0.92
CA SER A 231 2.05 -21.37 0.89
C SER A 231 3.35 -21.65 1.65
N LYS A 232 4.38 -20.82 1.44
CA LYS A 232 5.67 -20.93 2.14
C LYS A 232 5.58 -20.62 3.64
N LYS A 233 4.82 -19.59 4.03
CA LYS A 233 4.82 -19.07 5.41
C LYS A 233 3.75 -19.69 6.31
N ALA A 234 2.60 -20.03 5.73
CA ALA A 234 1.40 -20.45 6.43
C ALA A 234 1.10 -21.95 6.26
N GLY A 235 1.84 -22.65 5.41
CA GLY A 235 1.65 -24.07 5.10
C GLY A 235 0.90 -24.29 3.79
N ARG A 236 0.75 -25.57 3.41
CA ARG A 236 0.07 -25.98 2.18
C ARG A 236 -1.34 -25.39 2.11
N ILE A 237 -1.67 -24.77 0.99
CA ILE A 237 -3.01 -24.31 0.66
C ILE A 237 -3.81 -25.49 0.10
N ASN A 238 -5.00 -25.74 0.65
CA ASN A 238 -5.91 -26.80 0.20
C ASN A 238 -6.99 -26.27 -0.73
N PHE A 239 -7.48 -25.05 -0.46
CA PHE A 239 -8.48 -24.39 -1.28
C PHE A 239 -8.17 -22.90 -1.43
N ILE A 240 -8.48 -22.34 -2.60
CA ILE A 240 -8.48 -20.91 -2.88
C ILE A 240 -9.88 -20.57 -3.38
N THR A 241 -10.50 -19.57 -2.77
CA THR A 241 -11.85 -19.14 -3.14
C THR A 241 -11.94 -17.62 -3.11
N SER A 242 -12.95 -17.04 -3.76
CA SER A 242 -13.18 -15.60 -3.77
C SER A 242 -14.27 -15.20 -2.78
N VAL A 243 -14.27 -13.92 -2.37
CA VAL A 243 -15.48 -13.31 -1.82
C VAL A 243 -16.53 -13.24 -2.93
N PRO A 244 -17.70 -13.88 -2.80
CA PRO A 244 -18.68 -13.90 -3.87
C PRO A 244 -19.16 -12.51 -4.25
N ALA A 245 -19.22 -12.23 -5.55
CA ALA A 245 -19.84 -11.02 -6.04
C ALA A 245 -21.33 -10.97 -5.70
N LYS A 246 -21.86 -9.75 -5.57
CA LYS A 246 -23.31 -9.57 -5.42
C LYS A 246 -24.06 -10.11 -6.63
N PRO A 247 -25.30 -10.60 -6.47
CA PRO A 247 -26.13 -11.05 -7.60
C PRO A 247 -26.17 -10.01 -8.73
N GLY A 248 -25.93 -10.45 -9.96
CA GLY A 248 -25.91 -9.58 -11.15
C GLY A 248 -24.64 -8.73 -11.30
N LYS A 249 -23.60 -8.95 -10.48
CA LYS A 249 -22.27 -8.33 -10.67
C LYS A 249 -21.26 -9.38 -11.10
N THR A 250 -20.34 -8.97 -11.97
CA THR A 250 -19.19 -9.80 -12.38
C THR A 250 -18.30 -10.09 -11.18
N ASP A 251 -17.97 -11.37 -10.97
CA ASP A 251 -16.92 -11.76 -10.04
C ASP A 251 -15.55 -11.52 -10.68
N ARG A 252 -14.98 -10.37 -10.34
CA ARG A 252 -13.68 -9.94 -10.87
C ARG A 252 -12.54 -10.77 -10.30
N ILE A 253 -12.67 -11.27 -9.07
CA ILE A 253 -11.64 -12.10 -8.47
C ILE A 253 -11.63 -13.46 -9.15
N LYS A 254 -12.80 -14.01 -9.49
CA LYS A 254 -12.89 -15.21 -10.32
C LYS A 254 -12.14 -15.05 -11.65
N LEU A 255 -12.33 -13.94 -12.36
CA LEU A 255 -11.57 -13.64 -13.59
C LEU A 255 -10.05 -13.59 -13.37
N ILE A 256 -9.59 -13.08 -12.23
CA ILE A 256 -8.17 -13.06 -11.86
C ILE A 256 -7.67 -14.47 -11.54
N LEU A 257 -8.47 -15.29 -10.86
CA LEU A 257 -8.14 -16.66 -10.47
C LEU A 257 -8.21 -17.65 -11.66
N GLU A 258 -8.93 -17.33 -12.72
CA GLU A 258 -8.98 -18.09 -13.98
C GLU A 258 -7.80 -17.77 -14.91
N ASN A 259 -6.92 -16.84 -14.55
CA ASN A 259 -5.80 -16.42 -15.37
C ASN A 259 -4.60 -17.40 -15.31
N ASP A 260 -3.91 -17.60 -16.43
CA ASP A 260 -2.76 -18.50 -16.54
C ASP A 260 -1.61 -18.20 -15.57
N GLU A 261 -1.47 -16.95 -15.11
CA GLU A 261 -0.46 -16.58 -14.10
C GLU A 261 -0.61 -17.39 -12.79
N VAL A 262 -1.83 -17.81 -12.44
CA VAL A 262 -2.09 -18.62 -11.24
C VAL A 262 -2.36 -20.10 -11.54
N ALA A 263 -2.05 -20.58 -12.75
CA ALA A 263 -2.33 -21.95 -13.18
C ALA A 263 -1.73 -23.04 -12.27
N ASN A 264 -0.62 -22.76 -11.59
CA ASN A 264 -0.02 -23.68 -10.60
C ASN A 264 -0.92 -23.97 -9.39
N TYR A 265 -1.96 -23.16 -9.18
CA TYR A 265 -2.96 -23.32 -8.13
C TYR A 265 -4.34 -23.73 -8.67
N ALA A 266 -4.44 -24.08 -9.97
CA ALA A 266 -5.73 -24.36 -10.61
C ALA A 266 -6.50 -25.50 -9.93
N SER A 267 -5.81 -26.49 -9.37
CA SER A 267 -6.43 -27.59 -8.63
C SER A 267 -7.02 -27.19 -7.27
N GLU A 268 -6.49 -26.12 -6.68
CA GLU A 268 -6.90 -25.60 -5.39
C GLU A 268 -8.03 -24.55 -5.53
N ILE A 269 -8.22 -23.97 -6.71
CA ILE A 269 -9.20 -22.90 -6.95
C ILE A 269 -10.62 -23.47 -7.08
N ASP A 270 -11.51 -23.05 -6.19
CA ASP A 270 -12.96 -23.29 -6.26
C ASP A 270 -13.70 -22.04 -5.76
N CYS A 271 -14.12 -21.19 -6.69
CA CYS A 271 -14.85 -19.95 -6.39
C CYS A 271 -16.33 -20.19 -6.05
N ASP A 272 -16.82 -21.44 -6.15
CA ASP A 272 -18.22 -21.78 -5.89
C ASP A 272 -18.41 -22.39 -4.47
N ILE A 273 -17.39 -22.33 -3.61
CA ILE A 273 -17.48 -22.74 -2.20
C ILE A 273 -18.45 -21.84 -1.42
N LEU A 274 -18.44 -20.55 -1.71
CA LEU A 274 -19.28 -19.54 -1.06
C LEU A 274 -20.34 -19.04 -2.03
N SER A 275 -21.52 -18.72 -1.50
CA SER A 275 -22.62 -18.14 -2.24
C SER A 275 -23.30 -17.03 -1.46
N VAL A 276 -23.93 -16.09 -2.18
CA VAL A 276 -24.72 -15.01 -1.59
C VAL A 276 -26.17 -15.50 -1.43
N LEU A 277 -26.65 -15.59 -0.20
CA LEU A 277 -28.03 -16.02 0.13
C LEU A 277 -29.07 -14.93 -0.17
N ARG A 278 -28.70 -13.67 0.02
CA ARG A 278 -29.61 -12.52 -0.11
C ARG A 278 -28.83 -11.29 -0.54
N ASP A 279 -29.51 -10.39 -1.25
CA ASP A 279 -28.93 -9.08 -1.53
C ASP A 279 -28.76 -8.26 -0.24
N TYR A 280 -27.82 -7.32 -0.28
CA TYR A 280 -27.47 -6.46 0.84
C TYR A 280 -27.01 -5.09 0.33
N LYS A 281 -27.11 -4.04 1.14
CA LYS A 281 -26.72 -2.69 0.71
C LYS A 281 -25.21 -2.62 0.45
N PRO A 282 -24.73 -1.82 -0.51
CA PRO A 282 -23.31 -1.53 -0.65
C PRO A 282 -22.68 -1.13 0.69
N GLN A 283 -21.52 -1.70 1.03
CA GLN A 283 -20.83 -1.45 2.31
C GLN A 283 -20.49 0.04 2.54
N LYS A 284 -20.35 0.82 1.46
CA LYS A 284 -20.17 2.28 1.51
C LYS A 284 -21.38 3.03 2.09
N GLU A 285 -22.57 2.45 2.05
CA GLU A 285 -23.81 3.05 2.57
C GLU A 285 -24.01 2.75 4.06
N ALA A 286 -23.29 1.78 4.62
CA ALA A 286 -23.29 1.50 6.04
C ALA A 286 -22.32 2.44 6.77
N LYS A 287 -22.88 3.31 7.62
CA LYS A 287 -22.15 4.29 8.43
C LYS A 287 -21.53 3.61 9.66
N GLY A 288 -20.19 3.52 9.69
CA GLY A 288 -19.45 2.91 10.80
C GLY A 288 -19.20 1.41 10.64
N TRP A 289 -18.21 0.89 11.39
CA TRP A 289 -17.72 -0.48 11.25
C TRP A 289 -18.74 -1.53 11.75
N ASP A 290 -19.49 -1.19 12.79
CA ASP A 290 -20.51 -2.08 13.36
C ASP A 290 -21.69 -2.29 12.39
N LYS A 291 -22.22 -1.20 11.82
CA LYS A 291 -23.28 -1.29 10.80
C LYS A 291 -22.84 -2.04 9.56
N ARG A 292 -21.56 -1.93 9.19
CA ARG A 292 -20.96 -2.71 8.09
C ARG A 292 -20.99 -4.21 8.38
N ALA A 293 -20.70 -4.60 9.62
CA ALA A 293 -20.79 -5.98 10.08
C ALA A 293 -22.22 -6.51 10.08
N GLU A 294 -23.16 -5.74 10.64
CA GLU A 294 -24.59 -6.10 10.64
C GLU A 294 -25.14 -6.27 9.22
N ASN A 295 -24.74 -5.42 8.28
CA ASN A 295 -25.20 -5.46 6.90
C ASN A 295 -24.84 -6.78 6.18
N VAL A 296 -23.70 -7.41 6.50
CA VAL A 296 -23.27 -8.69 5.91
C VAL A 296 -23.55 -9.91 6.77
N ASN A 297 -23.97 -9.75 8.02
CA ASN A 297 -24.26 -10.88 8.89
C ASN A 297 -25.30 -11.82 8.25
N GLY A 298 -24.94 -13.10 8.10
CA GLY A 298 -25.78 -14.13 7.48
C GLY A 298 -26.07 -13.92 6.00
N VAL A 299 -25.30 -13.07 5.29
CA VAL A 299 -25.45 -12.88 3.83
C VAL A 299 -24.84 -14.03 3.05
N PHE A 300 -23.76 -14.62 3.56
CA PHE A 300 -23.02 -15.66 2.87
C PHE A 300 -23.39 -17.04 3.39
N SER A 301 -23.31 -18.04 2.51
CA SER A 301 -23.44 -19.44 2.89
C SER A 301 -22.49 -20.32 2.10
N THR A 302 -22.41 -21.57 2.52
CA THR A 302 -21.67 -22.61 1.82
C THR A 302 -22.42 -23.92 1.95
N ASN A 303 -22.47 -24.67 0.86
CA ASN A 303 -23.04 -26.01 0.79
C ASN A 303 -21.95 -27.08 0.57
N LYS A 304 -20.69 -26.67 0.41
CA LYS A 304 -19.54 -27.55 0.25
C LYS A 304 -18.85 -27.74 1.60
N LYS A 305 -18.41 -28.96 1.87
CA LYS A 305 -17.48 -29.21 2.97
C LYS A 305 -16.07 -28.91 2.48
N VAL A 306 -15.30 -28.23 3.31
CA VAL A 306 -13.88 -27.94 3.06
C VAL A 306 -13.04 -28.47 4.22
N SER A 307 -11.77 -28.73 3.99
CA SER A 307 -10.82 -29.17 5.01
C SER A 307 -9.44 -28.57 4.78
N GLY A 308 -8.62 -28.51 5.82
CA GLY A 308 -7.30 -27.89 5.78
C GLY A 308 -7.32 -26.37 5.65
N HIS A 309 -6.34 -25.82 4.95
CA HIS A 309 -6.12 -24.37 4.83
C HIS A 309 -6.80 -23.78 3.59
N VAL A 310 -7.72 -22.84 3.81
CA VAL A 310 -8.40 -22.09 2.75
C VAL A 310 -7.82 -20.68 2.65
N VAL A 311 -7.54 -20.20 1.44
CA VAL A 311 -7.23 -18.80 1.15
C VAL A 311 -8.45 -18.13 0.51
N LEU A 312 -9.00 -17.13 1.19
CA LEU A 312 -10.09 -16.29 0.69
C LEU A 312 -9.49 -15.05 0.01
N VAL A 313 -9.76 -14.87 -1.28
CA VAL A 313 -9.26 -13.75 -2.09
C VAL A 313 -10.33 -12.67 -2.25
N ASP A 314 -9.95 -11.42 -2.01
CA ASP A 314 -10.81 -10.23 -2.14
C ASP A 314 -10.10 -9.13 -2.93
N ASP A 315 -10.87 -8.17 -3.48
CA ASP A 315 -10.31 -7.05 -4.22
C ASP A 315 -9.71 -6.01 -3.27
N ILE A 316 -10.54 -5.42 -2.43
CA ILE A 316 -10.19 -4.32 -1.56
C ILE A 316 -10.73 -4.59 -0.17
N ILE A 317 -9.82 -4.75 0.79
CA ILE A 317 -10.20 -4.83 2.19
C ILE A 317 -10.47 -3.42 2.75
N THR A 318 -11.68 -3.23 3.31
CA THR A 318 -12.11 -1.97 3.93
C THR A 318 -12.20 -2.11 5.46
N SER A 319 -13.41 -2.30 6.01
CA SER A 319 -13.58 -2.72 7.42
C SER A 319 -13.16 -4.17 7.64
N GLY A 320 -13.22 -4.98 6.58
CA GLY A 320 -12.99 -6.42 6.64
C GLY A 320 -14.21 -7.24 7.07
N SER A 321 -15.36 -6.59 7.31
CA SER A 321 -16.60 -7.26 7.72
C SER A 321 -17.06 -8.33 6.73
N THR A 322 -17.04 -8.02 5.42
CA THR A 322 -17.42 -8.99 4.36
C THR A 322 -16.52 -10.22 4.38
N ALA A 323 -15.20 -10.01 4.35
CA ALA A 323 -14.23 -11.10 4.38
C ALA A 323 -14.34 -11.95 5.65
N MET A 324 -14.55 -11.33 6.82
CA MET A 324 -14.71 -12.06 8.08
C MET A 324 -16.00 -12.88 8.15
N GLU A 325 -17.11 -12.40 7.59
CA GLU A 325 -18.33 -13.23 7.52
C GLU A 325 -18.11 -14.44 6.58
N CYS A 326 -17.38 -14.27 5.47
CA CYS A 326 -16.96 -15.39 4.63
C CYS A 326 -16.04 -16.37 5.38
N VAL A 327 -15.06 -15.88 6.14
CA VAL A 327 -14.19 -16.69 7.02
C VAL A 327 -15.03 -17.53 7.98
N LYS A 328 -16.01 -16.92 8.65
CA LYS A 328 -16.92 -17.60 9.57
C LYS A 328 -17.68 -18.74 8.88
N MET A 329 -18.13 -18.54 7.64
CA MET A 329 -18.78 -19.61 6.87
C MET A 329 -17.81 -20.74 6.48
N LEU A 330 -16.60 -20.41 6.07
CA LEU A 330 -15.57 -21.40 5.70
C LEU A 330 -15.15 -22.25 6.91
N LEU A 331 -14.98 -21.64 8.08
CA LEU A 331 -14.70 -22.36 9.33
C LEU A 331 -15.86 -23.31 9.70
N LYS A 332 -17.11 -22.86 9.56
CA LYS A 332 -18.29 -23.71 9.77
C LYS A 332 -18.39 -24.88 8.77
N ALA A 333 -17.84 -24.72 7.57
CA ALA A 333 -17.78 -25.78 6.56
C ALA A 333 -16.66 -26.82 6.80
N GLY A 334 -15.83 -26.63 7.83
CA GLY A 334 -14.77 -27.57 8.21
C GLY A 334 -13.35 -27.10 7.92
N ALA A 335 -13.15 -25.86 7.46
CA ALA A 335 -11.79 -25.32 7.30
C ALA A 335 -11.06 -25.29 8.65
N GLU A 336 -9.84 -25.81 8.68
CA GLU A 336 -8.98 -25.80 9.87
C GLU A 336 -8.29 -24.44 10.05
N LYS A 337 -8.07 -23.75 8.92
CA LYS A 337 -7.44 -22.44 8.86
C LYS A 337 -7.98 -21.68 7.67
N VAL A 338 -8.25 -20.39 7.87
CA VAL A 338 -8.58 -19.48 6.77
C VAL A 338 -7.61 -18.30 6.81
N SER A 339 -6.99 -18.00 5.67
CA SER A 339 -6.23 -16.77 5.44
C SER A 339 -6.98 -15.88 4.46
N ILE A 340 -6.95 -14.57 4.66
CA ILE A 340 -7.49 -13.60 3.71
C ILE A 340 -6.35 -13.03 2.88
N LEU A 341 -6.49 -13.00 1.56
CA LEU A 341 -5.63 -12.30 0.63
C LEU A 341 -6.41 -11.16 -0.04
N ALA A 342 -6.04 -9.92 0.21
CA ALA A 342 -6.60 -8.76 -0.49
C ALA A 342 -5.57 -8.16 -1.44
N LEU A 343 -5.98 -7.82 -2.68
CA LEU A 343 -5.11 -7.09 -3.62
C LEU A 343 -4.66 -5.75 -3.03
N ALA A 344 -5.54 -5.08 -2.28
CA ALA A 344 -5.20 -3.84 -1.63
C ALA A 344 -6.01 -3.56 -0.36
N ALA A 345 -5.46 -2.76 0.56
CA ALA A 345 -6.17 -2.22 1.72
C ALA A 345 -6.54 -0.76 1.51
N MET A 346 -7.78 -0.40 1.83
CA MET A 346 -8.23 0.99 1.78
C MET A 346 -7.48 1.84 2.81
N GLN A 347 -6.85 2.91 2.32
CA GLN A 347 -6.11 3.85 3.15
C GLN A 347 -7.02 4.98 3.65
N THR A 348 -6.71 5.49 4.84
CA THR A 348 -7.36 6.67 5.42
C THR A 348 -7.06 7.86 4.53
N LYS A 349 -8.11 8.57 4.09
CA LYS A 349 -7.97 9.77 3.28
C LYS A 349 -7.08 10.79 3.99
N ILE A 350 -6.12 11.34 3.27
CA ILE A 350 -5.36 12.50 3.76
C ILE A 350 -6.10 13.79 3.46
N ASN A 351 -6.10 14.69 4.45
CA ASN A 351 -6.63 16.04 4.30
C ASN A 351 -5.47 16.98 4.02
N THR A 352 -5.06 17.04 2.75
CA THR A 352 -4.04 17.98 2.28
C THR A 352 -4.71 19.20 1.65
N ARG A 353 -4.03 20.35 1.73
CA ARG A 353 -4.44 21.60 1.05
C ARG A 353 -3.84 21.73 -0.35
N SER A 354 -2.98 20.79 -0.74
CA SER A 354 -2.26 20.86 -2.00
C SER A 354 -2.50 19.60 -2.82
N LYS A 355 -2.77 19.81 -4.11
CA LYS A 355 -2.97 18.72 -5.05
C LYS A 355 -1.68 18.48 -5.82
N LEU A 356 -1.31 17.21 -5.94
CA LEU A 356 -0.23 16.79 -6.81
C LEU A 356 -0.76 16.65 -8.23
N LEU A 357 -0.15 17.40 -9.13
CA LEU A 357 -0.51 17.44 -10.54
C LEU A 357 0.74 17.33 -11.39
N ILE A 358 0.55 16.94 -12.65
CA ILE A 358 1.64 16.92 -13.63
C ILE A 358 1.13 17.73 -14.83
N PRO A 359 1.54 18.99 -14.97
CA PRO A 359 1.15 19.83 -16.10
C PRO A 359 1.58 19.22 -17.42
N CYS A 360 0.73 19.32 -18.45
CA CYS A 360 1.13 18.92 -19.79
C CYS A 360 2.16 19.90 -20.34
N GLN A 361 3.24 19.39 -20.93
CA GLN A 361 4.28 20.23 -21.52
C GLN A 361 3.90 20.82 -22.88
N CYS A 362 2.74 20.44 -23.43
CA CYS A 362 2.32 20.82 -24.79
C CYS A 362 1.04 21.65 -24.86
N CYS A 363 0.23 21.66 -23.79
CA CYS A 363 -1.04 22.39 -23.74
C CYS A 363 -1.41 22.72 -22.30
N ASP A 364 -2.55 23.40 -22.10
CA ASP A 364 -3.14 23.73 -20.80
C ASP A 364 -3.73 22.52 -20.04
N GLY A 365 -3.65 21.31 -20.62
CA GLY A 365 -4.11 20.08 -20.01
C GLY A 365 -3.20 19.58 -18.89
N LEU A 366 -3.67 18.53 -18.22
CA LEU A 366 -2.91 17.80 -17.20
C LEU A 366 -2.59 16.40 -17.74
N TYR A 367 -1.45 15.84 -17.40
CA TYR A 367 -1.27 14.41 -17.59
C TYR A 367 -2.25 13.63 -16.72
N LYS A 368 -2.64 12.43 -17.15
CA LYS A 368 -3.44 11.49 -16.37
C LYS A 368 -2.77 10.13 -16.42
N LEU A 369 -2.82 9.42 -15.30
CA LEU A 369 -2.32 8.05 -15.24
C LEU A 369 -3.17 7.16 -16.16
N ARG A 370 -2.49 6.44 -17.05
CA ARG A 370 -3.06 5.51 -18.01
C ARG A 370 -2.26 4.21 -17.98
N PHE A 371 -2.81 3.17 -18.61
CA PHE A 371 -2.17 1.86 -18.70
C PHE A 371 -2.13 1.43 -20.16
N ASN A 372 -0.96 0.96 -20.61
CA ASN A 372 -0.79 0.47 -21.96
C ASN A 372 -1.61 -0.82 -22.15
N GLY A 373 -2.34 -0.91 -23.27
CA GLY A 373 -3.22 -2.05 -23.55
C GLY A 373 -2.48 -3.37 -23.76
N ASN A 374 -1.20 -3.33 -24.14
CA ASN A 374 -0.41 -4.50 -24.51
C ASN A 374 0.32 -5.16 -23.33
N ASP A 375 0.84 -4.37 -22.39
CA ASP A 375 1.68 -4.85 -21.27
C ASP A 375 1.18 -4.37 -19.90
N ALA A 376 0.11 -3.58 -19.86
CA ALA A 376 -0.43 -2.96 -18.66
C ALA A 376 0.56 -2.06 -17.90
N ARG A 377 1.68 -1.62 -18.51
CA ARG A 377 2.58 -0.66 -17.87
C ARG A 377 1.89 0.70 -17.70
N PRO A 378 2.05 1.36 -16.54
CA PRO A 378 1.54 2.70 -16.35
C PRO A 378 2.30 3.68 -17.23
N PHE A 379 1.63 4.73 -17.68
CA PHE A 379 2.24 5.88 -18.34
C PHE A 379 1.37 7.12 -18.11
N TRP A 380 1.92 8.30 -18.40
CA TRP A 380 1.20 9.56 -18.31
C TRP A 380 0.73 9.96 -19.69
N GLY A 381 -0.57 10.19 -19.89
CA GLY A 381 -1.10 10.70 -21.16
C GLY A 381 -1.96 11.93 -20.93
N CYS A 382 -1.81 12.94 -21.78
CA CYS A 382 -2.53 14.21 -21.67
C CYS A 382 -4.06 14.03 -21.53
N SER A 383 -4.68 14.87 -20.71
CA SER A 383 -6.13 14.93 -20.52
C SER A 383 -6.87 15.35 -21.79
N ASN A 384 -6.23 16.16 -22.62
CA ASN A 384 -6.81 16.74 -23.84
C ASN A 384 -6.56 15.88 -25.08
N PHE A 385 -6.18 14.60 -24.89
CA PHE A 385 -5.93 13.65 -25.97
C PHE A 385 -7.11 13.57 -26.96
N SER A 386 -8.35 13.61 -26.45
CA SER A 386 -9.57 13.53 -27.26
C SER A 386 -10.14 14.87 -27.72
N SER A 387 -9.83 15.97 -27.04
CA SER A 387 -10.46 17.30 -27.30
C SER A 387 -9.63 18.19 -28.20
N SER A 388 -8.30 18.16 -28.09
CA SER A 388 -7.39 19.03 -28.86
C SER A 388 -6.28 18.26 -29.59
N ASN A 389 -6.41 16.93 -29.72
CA ASN A 389 -5.41 16.04 -30.33
C ASN A 389 -4.01 16.14 -29.70
N CYS A 390 -3.91 16.57 -28.43
CA CYS A 390 -2.62 16.55 -27.72
C CYS A 390 -2.20 15.09 -27.46
N ARG A 391 -1.24 14.59 -28.24
CA ARG A 391 -0.70 13.23 -28.12
C ARG A 391 0.46 13.10 -27.14
N SER A 392 0.68 14.13 -26.32
CA SER A 392 1.79 14.13 -25.39
C SER A 392 1.62 13.06 -24.32
N SER A 393 2.70 12.33 -24.08
CA SER A 393 2.81 11.28 -23.07
C SER A 393 4.20 11.26 -22.45
N LEU A 394 4.29 10.83 -21.20
CA LEU A 394 5.57 10.60 -20.52
C LEU A 394 5.62 9.17 -20.00
N GLU A 395 6.83 8.63 -19.91
CA GLU A 395 7.06 7.40 -19.16
C GLU A 395 6.66 7.60 -17.69
N PHE A 396 6.19 6.55 -17.01
CA PHE A 396 5.61 6.68 -15.68
C PHE A 396 6.55 7.38 -14.68
N TYR A 397 7.83 7.01 -14.66
CA TYR A 397 8.79 7.59 -13.74
C TYR A 397 9.20 9.02 -14.13
N GLU A 398 9.31 9.30 -15.43
CA GLU A 398 9.58 10.64 -15.94
C GLU A 398 8.49 11.63 -15.51
N GLY A 399 7.22 11.26 -15.68
CA GLY A 399 6.13 12.15 -15.26
C GLY A 399 6.06 12.38 -13.75
N CYS A 400 6.53 11.43 -12.94
CA CYS A 400 6.57 11.61 -11.48
C CYS A 400 7.67 12.58 -11.04
N ASN A 401 8.76 12.70 -11.79
CA ASN A 401 9.76 13.74 -11.56
C ASN A 401 9.24 15.15 -11.93
N ASN A 402 8.15 15.22 -12.71
CA ASN A 402 7.50 16.46 -13.11
C ASN A 402 6.28 16.81 -12.22
N LEU A 403 6.17 16.20 -11.03
CA LEU A 403 5.11 16.52 -10.09
C LEU A 403 5.25 17.96 -9.57
N THR A 404 4.16 18.68 -9.62
CA THR A 404 4.03 20.00 -9.01
C THR A 404 2.98 19.97 -7.90
N MET A 405 3.18 20.81 -6.90
CA MET A 405 2.19 21.08 -5.87
C MET A 405 1.44 22.35 -6.25
N GLU A 406 0.13 22.22 -6.45
CA GLU A 406 -0.76 23.38 -6.55
C GLU A 406 -1.48 23.53 -5.21
N GLU A 407 -1.31 24.68 -4.54
CA GLU A 407 -2.08 25.00 -3.34
C GLU A 407 -3.53 25.26 -3.77
N GLU A 408 -4.48 24.51 -3.20
CA GLU A 408 -5.88 24.84 -3.39
C GLU A 408 -6.15 26.17 -2.66
N THR A 409 -6.45 27.22 -3.44
CA THR A 409 -7.14 28.40 -2.90
C THR A 409 -8.38 27.89 -2.17
N PRO A 410 -8.65 28.27 -0.90
CA PRO A 410 -9.82 27.76 -0.20
C PRO A 410 -11.07 28.17 -0.98
N ILE A 411 -11.73 27.18 -1.60
CA ILE A 411 -13.11 27.35 -2.04
C ILE A 411 -13.93 27.40 -0.76
N PHE A 412 -14.12 28.61 -0.23
CA PHE A 412 -15.18 28.88 0.74
C PHE A 412 -16.52 28.76 0.01
N GLU A 413 -16.98 27.54 -0.24
CA GLU A 413 -18.38 27.28 -0.58
C GLU A 413 -18.90 26.05 0.18
N ARG A 414 -19.60 26.40 1.27
CA ARG A 414 -20.66 25.68 1.98
C ARG A 414 -20.31 24.28 2.49
N GLU A 415 -19.99 24.27 3.78
CA GLU A 415 -20.53 23.30 4.74
C GLU A 415 -21.95 22.87 4.34
N ASP A 416 -22.07 21.67 3.75
CA ASP A 416 -23.07 20.73 4.21
C ASP A 416 -22.31 19.60 4.88
N VAL A 417 -22.17 19.81 6.19
CA VAL A 417 -21.82 18.81 7.18
C VAL A 417 -22.85 17.69 7.09
N ASP A 418 -22.48 16.59 6.45
CA ASP A 418 -22.96 15.28 6.85
C ASP A 418 -21.74 14.44 7.27
N LEU A 419 -21.11 14.90 8.35
CA LEU A 419 -20.36 14.05 9.26
C LEU A 419 -21.30 12.94 9.74
N PHE A 420 -21.07 11.69 9.32
CA PHE A 420 -21.21 10.43 10.08
C PHE A 420 -20.96 9.24 9.17
#